data_AF-M2PYW5-F1
#
_entry.id   AF-M2PYW5-F1
#
_cell.length_a   1.000
_cell.length_b   1.000
_cell.length_c   1.000
_cell.angle_alpha   90.00
_cell.angle_beta   90.00
_cell.angle_gamma   90.00
#
_symmetry.space_group_name_H-M   'P 1'
#
loop_
_entity.id
_entity.type
_entity.pdbx_description
1 polymer ?
#
loop_
_entity_poly.entity_id
_entity_poly.type
_entity_poly.pdbx_seq_one_letter_code
_entity_poly.pdbx_strand_id
1 'polypeptide(L)'
;MAVELISNYDSVYFNKDSKMVTIMKETYEDVTGNDGTPVTTTGGTYAKIMLHIVPFGPSFPGQKGIGHNPNEWMRIEDIITNAKIYALNLYRLSEEID
;
A
#
# COMPACT_ATOMS: atom_id res chain seq x y z
N MET A 1 21.53 -4.21 -35.10
CA MET A 1 20.61 -3.35 -34.34
C MET A 1 21.20 -3.14 -32.95
N ALA A 2 21.29 -1.91 -32.48
CA ALA A 2 21.66 -1.60 -31.10
C ALA A 2 20.39 -1.43 -30.25
N VAL A 3 20.45 -1.83 -28.99
CA VAL A 3 19.40 -1.61 -28.00
C VAL A 3 19.91 -0.59 -27.00
N GLU A 4 19.06 0.37 -26.63
CA GLU A 4 19.36 1.40 -25.65
C GLU A 4 18.30 1.39 -24.54
N LEU A 5 18.74 1.49 -23.30
CA LEU A 5 17.86 1.65 -22.15
C LEU A 5 17.41 3.11 -22.05
N ILE A 6 16.11 3.36 -22.28
CA ILE A 6 15.55 4.72 -22.21
C ILE A 6 15.27 5.12 -20.75
N SER A 7 14.78 4.20 -19.91
CA SER A 7 14.39 4.51 -18.53
C SER A 7 14.33 3.27 -17.65
N ASN A 8 14.62 3.43 -16.35
CA ASN A 8 14.43 2.42 -15.31
C ASN A 8 14.04 3.09 -13.99
N TYR A 9 13.21 2.43 -13.19
CA TYR A 9 12.97 2.81 -11.79
C TYR A 9 13.60 1.80 -10.86
N ASP A 10 14.45 2.27 -9.94
CA ASP A 10 15.09 1.42 -8.95
C ASP A 10 14.07 0.76 -8.01
N SER A 11 14.47 -0.32 -7.35
CA SER A 11 13.66 -0.96 -6.32
C SER A 11 13.44 -0.02 -5.13
N VAL A 12 12.26 -0.09 -4.54
CA VAL A 12 11.92 0.67 -3.33
C VAL A 12 11.68 -0.34 -2.24
N TYR A 13 12.37 -0.19 -1.12
CA TYR A 13 12.34 -1.12 0.00
C TYR A 13 12.41 -0.34 1.30
N PHE A 14 11.58 -0.76 2.26
CA PHE A 14 11.59 -0.25 3.62
C PHE A 14 11.72 -1.43 4.57
N ASN A 15 12.40 -1.22 5.70
CA ASN A 15 12.42 -2.20 6.76
C ASN A 15 10.99 -2.40 7.28
N LYS A 16 10.52 -3.64 7.30
CA LYS A 16 9.18 -4.01 7.80
C LYS A 16 8.97 -3.66 9.27
N ASP A 17 10.05 -3.55 10.03
CA ASP A 17 10.06 -3.20 11.45
C ASP A 17 10.31 -1.69 11.67
N SER A 18 10.27 -0.89 10.60
CA SER A 18 10.31 0.57 10.72
C SER A 18 9.02 1.10 11.35
N LYS A 19 9.14 2.17 12.14
CA LYS A 19 8.03 2.80 12.88
C LYS A 19 6.80 3.05 11.99
N MET A 20 6.99 3.63 10.80
CA MET A 20 5.91 3.90 9.85
C MET A 20 5.20 2.61 9.42
N VAL A 21 5.95 1.57 9.05
CA VAL A 21 5.37 0.30 8.59
C VAL A 21 4.65 -0.43 9.73
N THR A 22 5.19 -0.39 10.94
CA THR A 22 4.54 -0.95 12.14
C THR A 22 3.19 -0.27 12.41
N ILE A 23 3.12 1.06 12.40
CA ILE A 23 1.87 1.80 12.61
C ILE A 23 0.83 1.45 11.53
N MET A 24 1.26 1.36 10.27
CA MET A 24 0.38 1.00 9.16
C MET A 24 -0.15 -0.43 9.28
N LYS A 25 0.72 -1.38 9.65
CA LYS A 25 0.33 -2.76 9.96
C LYS A 25 -0.72 -2.81 11.08
N GLU A 26 -0.42 -2.22 12.23
CA GLU A 26 -1.33 -2.24 13.38
C GLU A 26 -2.67 -1.56 13.06
N THR A 27 -2.65 -0.48 12.28
CA THR A 27 -3.89 0.16 11.81
C THR A 27 -4.74 -0.77 10.96
N TYR A 28 -4.12 -1.51 10.05
CA TYR A 28 -4.82 -2.50 9.24
C TYR A 28 -5.41 -3.61 10.12
N GLU A 29 -4.64 -4.15 11.05
CA GLU A 29 -5.05 -5.22 11.96
C GLU A 29 -6.23 -4.77 12.84
N ASP A 30 -6.16 -3.55 13.39
CA ASP A 30 -7.23 -3.01 14.26
C ASP A 30 -8.55 -2.77 13.51
N VAL A 31 -8.48 -2.27 12.27
CA VAL A 31 -9.70 -1.96 11.50
C VAL A 31 -10.32 -3.23 10.90
N THR A 32 -9.49 -4.20 10.51
CA THR A 32 -9.96 -5.36 9.73
C THR A 32 -10.06 -6.65 10.55
N GLY A 33 -9.34 -6.77 11.66
CA GLY A 33 -9.17 -8.01 12.42
C GLY A 33 -8.35 -9.09 11.70
N ASN A 34 -7.73 -8.78 10.55
CA ASN A 34 -6.96 -9.73 9.74
C ASN A 34 -5.45 -9.52 9.93
N ASP A 35 -4.64 -10.51 9.54
CA ASP A 35 -3.16 -10.42 9.54
C ASP A 35 -2.66 -9.29 8.62
N GLY A 36 -1.95 -8.33 9.22
CA GLY A 36 -1.39 -7.16 8.53
C GLY A 36 0.07 -7.32 8.10
N THR A 37 0.62 -8.53 8.10
CA THR A 37 2.02 -8.78 7.72
C THR A 37 2.36 -8.11 6.38
N PRO A 38 3.29 -7.14 6.35
CA PRO A 38 3.65 -6.42 5.13
C PRO A 38 4.26 -7.34 4.08
N VAL A 39 3.88 -7.13 2.82
CA VAL A 39 4.39 -7.88 1.68
C VAL A 39 5.01 -6.95 0.63
N THR A 40 5.88 -7.50 -0.20
CA THR A 40 6.39 -6.81 -1.39
C THR A 40 5.42 -6.96 -2.55
N THR A 41 5.33 -5.95 -3.41
CA THR A 41 4.57 -6.00 -4.66
C THR A 41 5.47 -5.72 -5.86
N THR A 42 5.13 -6.32 -7.00
CA THR A 42 5.77 -6.05 -8.29
C THR A 42 5.12 -4.88 -9.04
N GLY A 43 3.97 -4.39 -8.55
CA GLY A 43 3.27 -3.25 -9.15
C GLY A 43 4.05 -1.95 -9.01
N GLY A 44 4.04 -1.12 -10.05
CA GLY A 44 4.54 0.25 -9.98
C GLY A 44 3.60 1.14 -9.20
N THR A 45 4.13 1.92 -8.26
CA THR A 45 3.36 2.88 -7.45
C THR A 45 4.12 4.20 -7.35
N TYR A 46 3.46 5.26 -6.84
CA TYR A 46 4.13 6.55 -6.64
C TYR A 46 5.35 6.47 -5.72
N ALA A 47 5.50 5.42 -4.91
CA ALA A 47 6.69 5.19 -4.10
C ALA A 47 7.99 5.09 -4.91
N LYS A 48 7.91 4.78 -6.22
CA LYS A 48 9.07 4.79 -7.14
C LYS A 48 9.64 6.19 -7.39
N ILE A 49 8.87 7.24 -7.11
CA ILE A 49 9.20 8.63 -7.46
C ILE A 49 9.16 9.54 -6.23
N MET A 50 8.23 9.29 -5.31
CA MET A 50 8.11 10.02 -4.05
C MET A 50 8.82 9.25 -2.93
N LEU A 51 9.82 9.89 -2.32
CA LEU A 51 10.56 9.32 -1.20
C LEU A 51 9.65 9.18 0.03
N HIS A 52 9.98 8.22 0.90
CA HIS A 52 9.35 8.02 2.21
C HIS A 52 7.85 7.66 2.20
N ILE A 53 7.32 7.16 1.09
CA ILE A 53 5.97 6.57 1.05
C ILE A 53 6.01 5.09 0.70
N VAL A 54 5.00 4.34 1.17
CA VAL A 54 4.76 2.95 0.81
C VAL A 54 3.34 2.81 0.25
N PRO A 55 3.10 1.88 -0.69
CA PRO A 55 1.74 1.57 -1.12
C PRO A 55 0.97 0.88 0.00
N PHE A 56 -0.27 1.32 0.23
CA PHE A 56 -1.14 0.79 1.29
C PHE A 56 -2.58 0.72 0.79
N GLY A 57 -3.11 -0.51 0.70
CA GLY A 57 -4.41 -0.77 0.08
C GLY A 57 -4.40 -0.65 -1.47
N PRO A 58 -5.57 -0.56 -2.12
CA PRO A 58 -6.91 -0.69 -1.55
C PRO A 58 -7.46 -2.13 -1.56
N SER A 59 -6.75 -3.08 -2.17
CA SER A 59 -7.23 -4.44 -2.35
C SER A 59 -7.10 -5.30 -1.09
N PHE A 60 -8.12 -6.09 -0.82
CA PHE A 60 -8.18 -7.08 0.25
C PHE A 60 -7.89 -8.50 -0.28
N PRO A 61 -7.67 -9.50 0.60
CA PRO A 61 -7.45 -10.89 0.19
C PRO A 61 -8.52 -11.39 -0.80
N GLY A 62 -8.07 -12.02 -1.89
CA GLY A 62 -8.95 -12.50 -2.98
C GLY A 62 -9.18 -11.51 -4.13
N GLN A 63 -8.70 -10.25 -4.02
CA GLN A 63 -8.87 -9.22 -5.05
C GLN A 63 -7.63 -9.01 -5.94
N LYS A 64 -6.65 -9.89 -5.84
CA LYS A 64 -5.41 -9.76 -6.61
C LYS A 64 -5.69 -9.96 -8.10
N GLY A 65 -5.22 -9.02 -8.92
CA GLY A 65 -5.25 -9.14 -10.38
C GLY A 65 -6.56 -8.72 -11.05
N ILE A 66 -7.46 -8.04 -10.34
CA ILE A 66 -8.69 -7.50 -10.96
C ILE A 66 -8.45 -6.19 -11.73
N GLY A 67 -7.44 -5.41 -11.32
CA GLY A 67 -7.11 -4.13 -11.95
C GLY A 67 -6.66 -4.29 -13.40
N HIS A 68 -7.09 -3.37 -14.26
CA HIS A 68 -6.79 -3.34 -15.71
C HIS A 68 -7.36 -4.52 -16.51
N ASN A 69 -8.28 -5.29 -15.94
CA ASN A 69 -8.95 -6.40 -16.62
C ASN A 69 -10.44 -6.09 -16.85
N PRO A 70 -11.10 -6.77 -17.81
CA PRO A 70 -12.54 -6.62 -18.00
C PRO A 70 -13.32 -6.92 -16.71
N ASN A 71 -14.38 -6.15 -16.48
CA ASN A 71 -15.21 -6.24 -15.26
C ASN A 71 -14.44 -5.94 -13.96
N GLU A 72 -13.48 -5.03 -13.98
CA GLU A 72 -12.85 -4.48 -12.77
C GLU A 72 -13.91 -3.94 -11.79
N TRP A 73 -13.73 -4.21 -10.50
CA TRP A 73 -14.72 -3.89 -9.47
C TRP A 73 -14.08 -3.58 -8.11
N MET A 74 -14.86 -2.95 -7.23
CA MET A 74 -14.57 -2.84 -5.81
C MET A 74 -15.90 -2.92 -5.05
N ARG A 75 -15.93 -3.58 -3.89
CA ARG A 75 -17.11 -3.60 -3.03
C ARG A 75 -17.28 -2.27 -2.31
N ILE A 76 -18.53 -1.87 -2.07
CA ILE A 76 -18.82 -0.65 -1.30
C ILE A 76 -18.27 -0.78 0.12
N GLU A 77 -18.37 -1.97 0.70
CA GLU A 77 -17.84 -2.30 2.02
C GLU A 77 -16.32 -2.13 2.08
N ASP A 78 -15.61 -2.48 1.01
CA ASP A 78 -14.15 -2.34 0.92
C ASP A 78 -13.76 -0.86 0.80
N ILE A 79 -14.52 -0.05 0.06
CA ILE A 79 -14.31 1.40 0.01
C ILE A 79 -14.48 2.02 1.40
N ILE A 80 -15.55 1.65 2.11
CA ILE A 80 -15.81 2.13 3.48
C ILE A 80 -14.71 1.67 4.44
N THR A 81 -14.25 0.42 4.31
CA THR A 81 -13.20 -0.14 5.16
C THR A 81 -11.86 0.56 4.91
N ASN A 82 -11.49 0.76 3.64
CA ASN A 82 -10.32 1.55 3.28
C ASN A 82 -10.39 2.99 3.83
N ALA A 83 -11.56 3.64 3.76
CA ALA A 83 -11.71 4.97 4.33
C ALA A 83 -11.43 5.00 5.84
N LYS A 84 -11.89 3.99 6.60
CA LYS A 84 -11.58 3.85 8.03
C LYS A 84 -10.09 3.61 8.28
N ILE A 85 -9.47 2.72 7.49
CA ILE A 85 -8.02 2.45 7.55
C ILE A 85 -7.24 3.74 7.33
N TYR A 86 -7.51 4.47 6.25
CA TYR A 86 -6.78 5.69 5.91
C TYR A 86 -6.98 6.79 6.94
N ALA A 87 -8.21 7.02 7.41
CA ALA A 87 -8.48 8.03 8.42
C ALA A 87 -7.72 7.75 9.73
N LEU A 88 -7.80 6.52 10.25
CA LEU A 88 -7.09 6.14 11.47
C LEU A 88 -5.57 6.16 11.28
N ASN A 89 -5.10 5.73 10.10
CA ASN A 89 -3.66 5.68 9.83
C ASN A 89 -3.05 7.07 9.76
N LEU A 90 -3.70 8.01 9.06
CA LEU A 90 -3.27 9.40 8.98
C LEU A 90 -3.24 10.04 10.37
N TYR A 91 -4.26 9.79 11.19
CA TYR A 91 -4.29 10.26 12.58
C TYR A 91 -3.12 9.69 13.40
N ARG A 92 -2.89 8.38 13.36
CA ARG A 92 -1.77 7.76 14.10
C ARG A 92 -0.41 8.26 13.62
N LEU A 93 -0.23 8.42 12.32
CA LEU A 93 1.01 8.95 11.77
C LEU A 93 1.22 10.43 12.14
N SER A 94 0.15 11.22 12.26
CA SER A 94 0.28 12.64 12.65
C SER A 94 0.72 12.82 14.10
N GLU A 95 0.39 11.90 15.00
CA GLU A 95 0.85 11.93 16.39
C GLU A 95 2.36 11.66 16.53
N GLU A 96 3.01 11.18 15.46
CA GLU A 96 4.43 10.84 15.44
C GLU A 96 5.29 11.88 14.71
N ILE A 97 4.68 12.98 14.27
CA ILE A 97 5.36 14.13 13.68
C ILE A 97 5.65 15.11 14.82
N ASP A 98 6.92 15.18 15.24
CA ASP A 98 7.44 16.28 16.07
C ASP A 98 7.35 17.63 15.33
#